data_AF-A0A6G2UYK8-F1
#
_entry.id   AF-A0A6G2UYK8-F1
#
_cell.length_a   1.000
_cell.length_b   1.000
_cell.length_c   1.000
_cell.angle_alpha   90.00
_cell.angle_beta   90.00
_cell.angle_gamma   90.00
#
_symmetry.space_group_name_H-M   'P 1'
#
loop_
_entity.id
_entity.type
_entity.pdbx_description
1 polymer ?
#
loop_
_entity_poly.entity_id
_entity_poly.type
_entity_poly.pdbx_seq_one_letter_code
_entity_poly.pdbx_strand_id
1 'polypeptide(L)'
;GLETAYGHYLDEGHAEMLALVNLMSLFGLHRRLRGALVGHFAAVEITSSPASHRLALAMKRAGAGPAAEFFYTEHVAADAVHEQVVRHDVVRGLLDDEPGLEADVVFGIDTTGFLEDRLAARLLTDWGAAA
;
A
#
# COMPACT_ATOMS: atom_id res chain seq x y z
N GLY A 1 12.00 -22.88 -1.04
CA GLY A 1 11.55 -21.63 -1.69
C GLY A 1 10.10 -21.39 -1.36
N LEU A 2 9.52 -20.30 -1.86
CA LEU A 2 8.07 -20.04 -1.77
C LEU A 2 7.37 -20.57 -3.03
N GLU A 3 6.10 -20.94 -2.91
CA GLU A 3 5.22 -21.32 -4.02
C GLU A 3 4.57 -20.06 -4.63
N THR A 4 4.45 -20.00 -5.95
CA THR A 4 4.00 -18.79 -6.67
C THR A 4 2.63 -18.95 -7.33
N ALA A 5 2.02 -20.14 -7.23
CA ALA A 5 0.65 -20.35 -7.67
C ALA A 5 -0.32 -19.36 -6.99
N TYR A 6 -1.18 -18.73 -7.81
CA TYR A 6 -2.15 -17.74 -7.32
C TYR A 6 -3.03 -18.33 -6.22
N GLY A 7 -3.13 -17.61 -5.09
CA GLY A 7 -3.95 -18.02 -3.96
C GLY A 7 -3.40 -19.20 -3.15
N HIS A 8 -2.19 -19.69 -3.42
CA HIS A 8 -1.62 -20.83 -2.68
C HIS A 8 -1.58 -20.60 -1.17
N TYR A 9 -1.29 -19.37 -0.73
CA TYR A 9 -1.22 -18.99 0.69
C TYR A 9 -2.46 -18.26 1.21
N LEU A 10 -3.61 -18.42 0.54
CA LEU A 10 -4.81 -17.67 0.89
C LEU A 10 -5.34 -18.03 2.28
N ASP A 11 -5.37 -19.32 2.61
CA ASP A 11 -5.91 -19.83 3.86
C ASP A 11 -4.96 -19.61 5.05
N GLU A 12 -3.66 -19.41 4.77
CA GLU A 12 -2.63 -19.05 5.75
C GLU A 12 -2.58 -17.54 6.02
N GLY A 13 -3.22 -16.72 5.19
CA GLY A 13 -3.25 -15.27 5.33
C GLY A 13 -4.12 -14.78 6.50
N HIS A 14 -3.90 -13.52 6.90
CA HIS A 14 -4.75 -12.87 7.90
C HIS A 14 -5.93 -12.16 7.24
N ALA A 15 -7.08 -12.13 7.93
CA ALA A 15 -8.26 -11.41 7.50
C ALA A 15 -7.97 -9.90 7.30
N GLU A 16 -7.06 -9.33 8.08
CA GLU A 16 -6.59 -7.95 7.95
C GLU A 16 -5.95 -7.69 6.58
N MET A 17 -5.15 -8.63 6.06
CA MET A 17 -4.55 -8.51 4.72
C MET A 17 -5.64 -8.59 3.63
N LEU A 18 -6.61 -9.50 3.79
CA LEU A 18 -7.74 -9.60 2.87
C LEU A 18 -8.61 -8.34 2.87
N ALA A 19 -8.80 -7.71 4.03
CA ALA A 19 -9.52 -6.44 4.14
C ALA A 19 -8.81 -5.32 3.35
N LEU A 20 -7.48 -5.23 3.44
CA LEU A 20 -6.69 -4.22 2.72
C LEU A 20 -6.82 -4.37 1.20
N VAL A 21 -6.65 -5.59 0.66
CA VAL A 21 -6.78 -5.82 -0.79
C VAL A 21 -8.23 -5.68 -1.29
N ASN A 22 -9.21 -6.00 -0.44
CA ASN A 22 -10.62 -5.79 -0.75
C ASN A 22 -11.00 -4.30 -0.73
N LEU A 23 -10.37 -3.47 0.11
CA LEU A 23 -10.57 -2.02 0.13
C LEU A 23 -10.22 -1.40 -1.23
N MET A 24 -9.04 -1.75 -1.76
CA MET A 24 -8.60 -1.32 -3.09
C MET A 24 -9.63 -1.70 -4.17
N SER A 25 -10.10 -2.95 -4.14
CA SER A 25 -11.12 -3.45 -5.09
C SER A 25 -12.46 -2.73 -4.92
N LEU A 26 -12.90 -2.48 -3.68
CA LEU A 26 -14.13 -1.77 -3.37
C LEU A 26 -14.12 -0.37 -3.96
N PHE A 27 -13.04 0.39 -3.74
CA PHE A 27 -12.90 1.74 -4.30
C PHE A 27 -12.75 1.72 -5.82
N GLY A 28 -11.96 0.79 -6.37
CA GLY A 28 -11.69 0.68 -7.80
C GLY A 28 -12.89 0.27 -8.64
N LEU A 29 -13.74 -0.61 -8.12
CA LEU A 29 -14.89 -1.15 -8.86
C LEU A 29 -16.14 -0.26 -8.79
N HIS A 30 -16.18 0.74 -7.91
CA HIS A 30 -17.34 1.60 -7.72
C HIS A 30 -16.99 3.06 -8.01
N ARG A 31 -17.37 3.56 -9.19
CA ARG A 31 -17.08 4.94 -9.63
C ARG A 31 -17.54 6.03 -8.64
N ARG A 32 -18.57 5.75 -7.83
CA ARG A 32 -19.03 6.65 -6.77
C ARG A 32 -17.97 6.87 -5.66
N LEU A 33 -17.01 5.96 -5.52
CA LEU A 33 -15.93 5.98 -4.52
C LEU A 33 -14.59 6.47 -5.10
N ARG A 34 -14.59 7.13 -6.27
CA ARG A 34 -13.36 7.56 -6.94
C ARG A 34 -12.48 8.52 -6.11
N GLY A 35 -13.10 9.38 -5.29
CA GLY A 35 -12.34 10.23 -4.35
C GLY A 35 -11.57 9.37 -3.34
N ALA A 36 -12.24 8.38 -2.74
CA ALA A 36 -11.62 7.42 -1.83
C ALA A 36 -10.55 6.54 -2.52
N LEU A 37 -10.75 6.16 -3.78
CA LEU A 37 -9.73 5.47 -4.57
C LEU A 37 -8.46 6.32 -4.71
N VAL A 38 -8.60 7.61 -5.06
CA VAL A 38 -7.47 8.53 -5.19
C VAL A 38 -6.79 8.75 -3.85
N GLY A 39 -7.56 8.85 -2.75
CA GLY A 39 -7.03 8.89 -1.39
C GLY A 39 -6.20 7.66 -1.02
N HIS A 40 -6.73 6.45 -1.27
CA HIS A 40 -6.01 5.19 -1.08
C HIS A 40 -4.71 5.15 -1.89
N PHE A 41 -4.79 5.51 -3.18
CA PHE A 41 -3.63 5.55 -4.05
C PHE A 41 -2.56 6.55 -3.56
N ALA A 42 -2.98 7.72 -3.10
CA ALA A 42 -2.08 8.70 -2.49
C ALA A 42 -1.38 8.17 -1.23
N ALA A 43 -2.10 7.47 -0.36
CA ALA A 43 -1.51 6.89 0.85
C ALA A 43 -0.40 5.87 0.51
N VAL A 44 -0.65 4.98 -0.45
CA VAL A 44 0.31 3.96 -0.88
C VAL A 44 1.54 4.58 -1.52
N GLU A 45 1.36 5.43 -2.54
CA GLU A 45 2.48 5.97 -3.32
C GLU A 45 3.37 6.94 -2.54
N ILE A 46 2.79 7.70 -1.59
CA ILE A 46 3.57 8.61 -0.74
C ILE A 46 4.45 7.83 0.25
N THR A 47 4.02 6.66 0.69
CA THR A 47 4.70 5.88 1.74
C THR A 47 5.57 4.75 1.19
N SER A 48 5.44 4.42 -0.09
CA SER A 48 6.09 3.25 -0.70
C SER A 48 7.61 3.39 -0.79
N SER A 49 8.17 4.52 -1.21
CA SER A 49 9.63 4.66 -1.39
C SER A 49 10.41 4.46 -0.08
N PRO A 50 10.06 5.11 1.05
CA PRO A 50 10.69 4.83 2.34
C PRO A 50 10.52 3.38 2.81
N ALA A 51 9.36 2.76 2.58
CA ALA A 51 9.08 1.37 2.95
C ALA A 51 9.93 0.39 2.13
N SER A 52 9.96 0.56 0.81
CA SER A 52 10.78 -0.22 -0.13
C SER A 52 12.26 -0.14 0.21
N HIS A 53 12.76 1.04 0.61
CA HIS A 53 14.14 1.18 1.06
C HIS A 53 14.45 0.33 2.30
N ARG A 54 13.56 0.36 3.30
CA ARG A 54 13.68 -0.47 4.51
C ARG A 54 13.64 -1.96 4.18
N LEU A 55 12.77 -2.38 3.27
CA LEU A 55 12.63 -3.76 2.83
C LEU A 55 13.84 -4.24 2.02
N ALA A 56 14.40 -3.43 1.13
CA ALA A 56 15.64 -3.76 0.42
C ALA A 56 16.80 -4.04 1.38
N LEU A 57 16.96 -3.21 2.41
CA LEU A 57 17.96 -3.44 3.47
C LEU A 57 17.68 -4.72 4.27
N ALA A 58 16.41 -5.01 4.57
CA ALA A 58 16.02 -6.22 5.28
C ALA A 58 16.32 -7.48 4.45
N MET A 59 15.99 -7.49 3.15
CA MET A 59 16.27 -8.61 2.24
C MET A 59 17.76 -8.92 2.16
N LYS A 60 18.59 -7.86 2.04
CA LYS A 60 20.04 -8.00 2.06
C LYS A 60 20.57 -8.58 3.37
N ARG A 61 20.06 -8.10 4.51
CA ARG A 61 20.44 -8.60 5.85
C ARG A 61 20.02 -10.06 6.07
N ALA A 62 18.87 -10.44 5.52
CA ALA A 62 18.34 -11.80 5.64
C ALA A 62 18.98 -12.79 4.65
N GLY A 63 19.79 -12.33 3.70
CA GLY A 63 20.37 -13.19 2.66
C GLY A 63 19.31 -13.74 1.70
N ALA A 64 18.24 -12.98 1.44
CA ALA A 64 17.09 -13.42 0.63
C ALA A 64 17.42 -13.63 -0.87
N GLY A 65 18.59 -13.17 -1.32
CA GLY A 65 19.10 -13.35 -2.67
C GLY A 65 18.87 -12.14 -3.59
N PRO A 66 19.58 -12.08 -4.73
CA PRO A 66 19.66 -10.89 -5.57
C PRO A 66 18.31 -10.49 -6.18
N ALA A 67 17.42 -11.46 -6.46
CA ALA A 67 16.10 -11.16 -7.03
C ALA A 67 15.21 -10.41 -6.02
N ALA A 68 15.23 -10.82 -4.74
CA ALA A 68 14.45 -10.17 -3.69
C ALA A 68 14.98 -8.76 -3.37
N GLU A 69 16.31 -8.59 -3.34
CA GLU A 69 16.93 -7.27 -3.17
C GLU A 69 16.60 -6.33 -4.33
N PHE A 70 16.68 -6.84 -5.57
CA PHE A 70 16.40 -6.05 -6.77
C PHE A 70 14.96 -5.56 -6.81
N PHE A 71 13.99 -6.42 -6.49
CA PHE A 71 12.56 -6.07 -6.46
C PHE A 71 12.30 -4.80 -5.64
N TYR A 72 12.79 -4.72 -4.41
CA TYR A 72 12.58 -3.55 -3.56
C TYR A 72 13.46 -2.36 -3.94
N THR A 73 14.66 -2.58 -4.47
CA THR A 73 15.56 -1.49 -4.88
C THR A 73 15.03 -0.74 -6.10
N GLU A 74 14.35 -1.43 -7.01
CA GLU A 74 13.67 -0.81 -8.17
C GLU A 74 12.58 0.17 -7.71
N HIS A 75 11.76 -0.23 -6.74
CA HIS A 75 10.70 0.60 -6.18
C HIS A 75 11.23 1.86 -5.48
N VAL A 76 12.42 1.83 -4.86
CA VAL A 76 13.02 3.04 -4.28
C VAL A 76 13.25 4.12 -5.34
N ALA A 77 13.73 3.72 -6.53
CA ALA A 77 14.06 4.65 -7.61
C ALA A 77 12.81 5.10 -8.38
N ALA A 78 11.85 4.20 -8.61
CA ALA A 78 10.61 4.49 -9.33
C ALA A 78 9.65 5.39 -8.52
N ASP A 79 9.47 5.07 -7.24
CA ASP A 79 8.38 5.67 -6.44
C ASP A 79 8.67 7.12 -6.02
N ALA A 80 9.93 7.55 -6.02
CA ALA A 80 10.29 8.95 -5.75
C ALA A 80 9.70 9.92 -6.78
N VAL A 81 9.47 9.47 -8.01
CA VAL A 81 8.78 10.25 -9.05
C VAL A 81 7.27 10.13 -8.89
N HIS A 82 6.77 8.95 -8.51
CA HIS A 82 5.35 8.71 -8.35
C HIS A 82 4.73 9.58 -7.25
N GLU A 83 5.41 9.80 -6.11
CA GLU A 83 4.90 10.69 -5.06
C GLU A 83 4.51 12.07 -5.61
N GLN A 84 5.37 12.66 -6.43
CA GLN A 84 5.15 14.01 -6.98
C GLN A 84 4.00 14.02 -7.98
N VAL A 85 3.96 13.04 -8.88
CA VAL A 85 2.87 12.88 -9.85
C VAL A 85 1.53 12.70 -9.12
N VAL A 86 1.50 11.86 -8.08
CA VAL A 86 0.27 11.58 -7.33
C VAL A 86 -0.22 12.83 -6.60
N ARG A 87 0.67 13.59 -5.97
CA ARG A 87 0.29 14.82 -5.27
C ARG A 87 -0.14 15.94 -6.23
N HIS A 88 0.66 16.19 -7.26
CA HIS A 88 0.53 17.38 -8.10
C HIS A 88 -0.36 17.18 -9.31
N ASP A 89 -0.39 15.99 -9.89
CA ASP A 89 -1.16 15.74 -11.12
C ASP A 89 -2.45 14.97 -10.82
N VAL A 90 -2.43 14.01 -9.89
CA VAL A 90 -3.60 13.17 -9.59
C VAL A 90 -4.53 13.81 -8.56
N VAL A 91 -4.04 14.05 -7.33
CA VAL A 91 -4.87 14.57 -6.23
C VAL A 91 -5.32 16.00 -6.53
N ARG A 92 -4.36 16.88 -6.87
CA ARG A 92 -4.69 18.27 -7.22
C ARG A 92 -5.57 18.33 -8.47
N GLY A 93 -5.24 17.59 -9.52
CA GLY A 93 -6.06 17.56 -10.75
C GLY A 93 -7.50 17.13 -10.47
N LEU A 94 -7.71 16.09 -9.65
CA LEU A 94 -9.06 15.68 -9.25
C LEU A 94 -9.80 16.78 -8.49
N LEU A 95 -9.16 17.44 -7.54
CA LEU A 95 -9.83 18.44 -6.69
C LEU A 95 -10.04 19.79 -7.39
N ASP A 96 -9.22 20.10 -8.41
CA ASP A 96 -9.45 21.25 -9.28
C ASP A 96 -10.72 21.04 -10.13
N ASP A 97 -10.94 19.82 -10.65
CA ASP A 97 -12.12 19.48 -11.47
C ASP A 97 -13.37 19.16 -10.63
N GLU A 98 -13.20 18.49 -9.48
CA GLU A 98 -14.26 17.92 -8.64
C GLU A 98 -14.05 18.26 -7.14
N PRO A 99 -14.09 19.54 -6.73
CA PRO A 99 -13.72 19.98 -5.38
C PRO A 99 -14.57 19.38 -4.26
N GLY A 100 -15.80 18.94 -4.56
CA GLY A 100 -16.68 18.28 -3.60
C GLY A 100 -16.17 16.91 -3.11
N LEU A 101 -15.12 16.35 -3.71
CA LEU A 101 -14.55 15.04 -3.36
C LEU A 101 -13.45 15.11 -2.28
N GLU A 102 -13.11 16.29 -1.75
CA GLU A 102 -12.04 16.44 -0.76
C GLU A 102 -12.22 15.50 0.44
N ALA A 103 -13.44 15.44 1.01
CA ALA A 103 -13.73 14.54 2.12
C ALA A 103 -13.62 13.06 1.74
N ASP A 104 -13.94 12.68 0.51
CA ASP A 104 -13.79 11.30 0.03
C ASP A 104 -12.31 10.93 -0.12
N VAL A 105 -11.46 11.86 -0.58
CA VAL A 105 -10.01 11.66 -0.66
C VAL A 105 -9.43 11.43 0.73
N VAL A 106 -9.77 12.27 1.70
CA VAL A 106 -9.34 12.09 3.10
C VAL A 106 -9.83 10.76 3.65
N PHE A 107 -11.08 10.39 3.40
CA PHE A 107 -11.63 9.09 3.80
C PHE A 107 -10.83 7.92 3.21
N GLY A 108 -10.41 7.99 1.95
CA GLY A 108 -9.57 6.98 1.32
C GLY A 108 -8.20 6.83 2.00
N ILE A 109 -7.58 7.94 2.39
CA ILE A 109 -6.30 7.96 3.11
C ILE A 109 -6.46 7.32 4.49
N ASP A 110 -7.43 7.81 5.27
CA ASP A 110 -7.65 7.37 6.65
C ASP A 110 -8.03 5.89 6.74
N THR A 111 -8.90 5.42 5.83
CA THR A 111 -9.29 4.00 5.81
C THR A 111 -8.16 3.08 5.41
N THR A 112 -7.27 3.54 4.52
CA THR A 112 -6.06 2.79 4.14
C THR A 112 -5.13 2.65 5.35
N GLY A 113 -4.77 3.76 5.99
CA GLY A 113 -3.91 3.75 7.17
C GLY A 113 -4.50 2.93 8.32
N PHE A 114 -5.81 3.03 8.56
CA PHE A 114 -6.49 2.24 9.58
C PHE A 114 -6.37 0.72 9.35
N LEU A 115 -6.53 0.26 8.11
CA LEU A 115 -6.40 -1.17 7.80
C LEU A 115 -4.95 -1.64 7.82
N GLU A 116 -4.01 -0.81 7.37
CA GLU A 116 -2.58 -1.10 7.48
C GLU A 116 -2.13 -1.24 8.94
N ASP A 117 -2.55 -0.34 9.83
CA ASP A 117 -2.24 -0.40 11.26
C ASP A 117 -2.75 -1.69 11.91
N ARG A 118 -3.94 -2.14 11.52
CA ARG A 118 -4.50 -3.42 11.99
C ARG A 118 -3.68 -4.61 11.50
N LEU A 119 -3.29 -4.61 10.24
CA LEU A 119 -2.42 -5.66 9.68
C LEU A 119 -1.07 -5.67 10.39
N ALA A 120 -0.44 -4.50 10.58
CA ALA A 120 0.83 -4.37 11.28
C ALA A 120 0.73 -4.89 12.72
N ALA A 121 -0.31 -4.51 13.46
CA ALA A 121 -0.55 -5.00 14.82
C ALA A 121 -0.72 -6.52 14.85
N ARG A 122 -1.48 -7.10 13.90
CA ARG A 122 -1.66 -8.54 13.80
C ARG A 122 -0.35 -9.27 13.53
N LEU A 123 0.42 -8.82 12.56
CA LEU A 123 1.71 -9.42 12.19
C LEU A 123 2.72 -9.34 13.33
N LEU A 124 2.84 -8.18 13.99
CA LEU A 124 3.76 -8.00 15.11
C LEU A 124 3.37 -8.84 16.34
N THR A 125 2.07 -9.04 16.57
CA THR A 125 1.58 -9.95 17.61
C THR A 125 2.02 -11.38 17.35
N ASP A 126 1.82 -11.88 16.13
CA ASP A 126 2.21 -13.24 15.77
C ASP A 126 3.73 -13.43 15.75
N TRP A 127 4.50 -12.37 15.48
CA TRP A 127 5.96 -12.37 15.58
C TRP A 127 6.49 -12.34 17.03
N GLY A 128 5.61 -12.17 18.03
CA GLY A 128 6.00 -11.99 19.42
C GLY A 128 6.66 -10.64 19.71
N ALA A 129 6.47 -9.65 18.84
CA ALA A 129 6.98 -8.30 18.97
C ALA A 129 5.95 -7.32 19.57
N ALA A 130 4.75 -7.78 19.92
CA ALA A 130 3.79 -7.00 20.68
C ALA A 130 4.31 -6.78 22.12
N ALA A 131 4.27 -5.52 22.56
CA ALA A 131 4.84 -5.01 23.81
C ALA A 131 4.52 -5.83 25.07
#